data_AF-A0A1A6GPC7-F1
#
_entry.id   AF-A0A1A6GPC7-F1
#
_cell.length_a   1.000
_cell.length_b   1.000
_cell.length_c   1.000
_cell.angle_alpha   90.00
_cell.angle_beta   90.00
_cell.angle_gamma   90.00
#
_symmetry.space_group_name_H-M   'P 1'
#
loop_
_entity.id
_entity.type
_entity.pdbx_description
1 polymer ?
#
loop_
_entity_poly.entity_id
_entity_poly.type
_entity_poly.pdbx_seq_one_letter_code
_entity_poly.pdbx_strand_id
1 'polypeptide(L)'
;MLSQNEEPRFTSCIAFFNILNELNDYAGQREVVSDEMAQIVHDELVRYAHDLKTGKKMHLQEGRKAQQYLDMCWEYMDNSKKKSERECKEAEKAQQSYERLDNDTNATKADVEKAKQQLNLPTHMADESKNEYAAQLQNFNSEQHKYFYVVTPQIYKQQEMDEQRKIKLTISDGTISASKQEGGKMDAKSTVGKAKGKMWLFGEKPKGPALEDFSHLPPEQRHKKL
;
A
#
# COMPACT_ATOMS: atom_id res chain seq x y z
N MET A 1 53.34 14.15 -36.04
CA MET A 1 52.45 13.81 -37.17
C MET A 1 53.08 12.66 -37.92
N LEU A 2 52.65 11.42 -37.65
CA LEU A 2 53.01 10.27 -38.47
C LEU A 2 52.05 10.25 -39.65
N SER A 3 52.62 10.26 -40.86
CA SER A 3 51.91 10.34 -42.13
C SER A 3 50.90 9.22 -42.29
N GLN A 4 49.62 9.57 -42.52
CA GLN A 4 48.49 8.66 -42.79
C GLN A 4 48.60 7.86 -44.10
N ASN A 5 49.80 7.62 -44.65
CA ASN A 5 49.94 7.11 -46.03
C ASN A 5 51.14 6.19 -46.29
N GLU A 6 51.76 5.60 -45.27
CA GLU A 6 52.62 4.42 -45.48
C GLU A 6 51.89 3.16 -44.99
N GLU A 7 51.43 2.36 -45.95
CA GLU A 7 50.88 1.02 -45.70
C GLU A 7 51.92 0.19 -44.91
N PRO A 8 51.55 -0.47 -43.80
CA PRO A 8 52.53 -1.15 -42.96
C PRO A 8 53.24 -2.25 -43.75
N ARG A 9 54.53 -2.05 -44.07
CA ARG A 9 55.31 -2.95 -44.94
C ARG A 9 55.48 -4.37 -44.41
N PHE A 10 55.37 -4.57 -43.09
CA PHE A 10 55.54 -5.87 -42.45
C PHE A 10 54.18 -6.45 -42.06
N THR A 11 53.97 -7.71 -42.41
CA THR A 11 52.75 -8.47 -42.09
C THR A 11 52.45 -8.52 -40.59
N SER A 12 53.48 -8.51 -39.74
CA SER A 12 53.35 -8.43 -38.28
C SER A 12 52.75 -7.10 -37.81
N CYS A 13 53.09 -5.99 -38.47
CA CYS A 13 52.51 -4.69 -38.16
C CYS A 13 51.05 -4.61 -38.61
N ILE A 14 50.72 -5.15 -39.79
CA ILE A 14 49.34 -5.23 -40.28
C ILE A 14 48.47 -6.06 -39.31
N ALA A 15 48.96 -7.23 -38.89
CA ALA A 15 48.24 -8.09 -37.94
C ALA A 15 48.01 -7.39 -36.59
N PHE A 16 48.98 -6.63 -36.09
CA PHE A 16 48.82 -5.84 -34.88
C PHE A 16 47.76 -4.75 -35.02
N PHE A 17 47.75 -4.00 -36.14
CA PHE A 17 46.71 -3.00 -36.40
C PHE A 17 45.32 -3.62 -36.53
N ASN A 18 45.19 -4.79 -37.15
CA ASN A 18 43.91 -5.48 -37.25
C ASN A 18 43.35 -5.86 -35.86
N ILE A 19 44.20 -6.37 -34.96
CA ILE A 19 43.79 -6.68 -33.58
C ILE A 19 43.36 -5.41 -32.83
N LEU A 20 44.06 -4.29 -33.00
CA LEU A 20 43.66 -3.02 -32.38
C LEU A 20 42.33 -2.50 -32.91
N ASN A 21 42.07 -2.65 -34.21
CA ASN A 21 40.79 -2.29 -34.81
C ASN A 21 39.66 -3.19 -34.28
N GLU A 22 39.88 -4.51 -34.24
CA GLU A 22 38.91 -5.45 -33.66
C GLU A 22 38.63 -5.14 -32.18
N LEU A 23 39.65 -4.77 -31.41
CA LEU A 23 39.49 -4.35 -30.01
C LEU A 23 38.68 -3.07 -29.89
N ASN A 24 38.92 -2.09 -30.78
CA ASN A 24 38.17 -0.84 -30.83
C ASN A 24 36.71 -1.07 -31.20
N ASP A 25 36.43 -1.93 -32.18
CA ASP A 25 35.07 -2.29 -32.58
C ASP A 25 34.35 -3.06 -31.46
N TYR A 26 35.05 -3.97 -30.78
CA TYR A 26 34.53 -4.68 -29.61
C TYR A 26 34.19 -3.71 -28.48
N ALA A 27 35.06 -2.73 -28.19
CA ALA A 27 34.80 -1.71 -27.19
C ALA A 27 33.56 -0.86 -27.54
N GLY A 28 33.43 -0.43 -28.81
CA GLY A 28 32.26 0.31 -29.29
C GLY A 28 30.95 -0.47 -29.17
N GLN A 29 30.96 -1.77 -29.51
CA GLN A 29 29.78 -2.63 -29.32
C GLN A 29 29.39 -2.74 -27.83
N ARG A 30 30.37 -2.81 -26.92
CA ARG A 30 30.11 -2.87 -25.47
C ARG A 30 29.52 -1.57 -24.94
N GLU A 31 29.95 -0.43 -25.47
CA GLU A 31 29.38 0.89 -25.17
C GLU A 31 27.92 0.97 -25.62
N VAL A 32 27.62 0.61 -26.87
CA VAL A 32 26.23 0.61 -27.39
C VAL A 32 25.31 -0.29 -26.56
N VAL A 33 25.74 -1.52 -26.24
CA VAL A 33 24.95 -2.43 -25.39
C VAL A 33 24.76 -1.85 -23.98
N SER A 34 25.78 -1.18 -23.42
CA SER A 34 25.67 -0.52 -22.12
C SER A 34 24.66 0.62 -22.12
N ASP A 35 24.68 1.47 -23.15
CA ASP A 35 23.75 2.58 -23.30
C ASP A 35 22.32 2.08 -23.52
N GLU A 36 22.14 1.04 -24.32
CA GLU A 36 20.84 0.40 -24.53
C GLU A 36 20.30 -0.21 -23.23
N MET A 37 21.12 -0.91 -22.44
CA MET A 37 20.72 -1.41 -21.12
C MET A 37 20.35 -0.28 -20.15
N ALA A 38 21.08 0.83 -20.18
CA ALA A 38 20.79 1.98 -19.34
C ALA A 38 19.42 2.60 -19.68
N GLN A 39 19.15 2.82 -20.96
CA GLN A 39 17.90 3.46 -21.40
C GLN A 39 16.68 2.54 -21.28
N ILE A 40 16.81 1.27 -21.68
CA ILE A 40 15.68 0.34 -21.73
C ILE A 40 15.39 -0.21 -20.34
N VAL A 41 16.41 -0.66 -19.61
CA VAL A 41 16.20 -1.41 -18.38
C VAL A 41 16.30 -0.51 -17.15
N HIS A 42 17.39 0.25 -17.02
CA HIS A 42 17.60 1.06 -15.81
C HIS A 42 16.55 2.16 -15.67
N ASP A 43 16.32 2.97 -16.70
CA ASP A 43 15.39 4.10 -16.60
C ASP A 43 13.93 3.64 -16.42
N GLU A 44 13.54 2.54 -17.08
CA GLU A 44 12.22 1.95 -16.90
C GLU A 44 12.04 1.41 -15.47
N LEU A 45 13.03 0.70 -14.93
CA LEU A 45 12.99 0.19 -13.56
C LEU A 45 12.94 1.32 -12.52
N VAL A 46 13.71 2.39 -12.72
CA VAL A 46 13.69 3.58 -11.84
C VAL A 46 12.30 4.23 -11.85
N ARG A 47 11.72 4.43 -13.04
CA ARG A 47 10.37 5.00 -13.18
C ARG A 47 9.32 4.11 -12.52
N TYR A 48 9.36 2.81 -12.81
CA TYR A 48 8.43 1.85 -12.22
C TYR A 48 8.54 1.78 -10.69
N ALA A 49 9.76 1.77 -10.14
CA ALA A 49 9.98 1.80 -8.69
C ALA A 49 9.45 3.08 -8.05
N HIS A 50 9.62 4.23 -8.71
CA HIS A 50 9.07 5.50 -8.27
C HIS A 50 7.53 5.46 -8.22
N ASP A 51 6.89 4.98 -9.28
CA ASP A 51 5.43 4.93 -9.37
C ASP A 51 4.83 3.97 -8.34
N LEU A 52 5.46 2.81 -8.13
CA LEU A 52 5.09 1.89 -7.05
C LEU A 52 5.17 2.55 -5.67
N LYS A 53 6.28 3.25 -5.39
CA LYS A 53 6.48 3.92 -4.09
C LYS A 53 5.45 5.02 -3.87
N THR A 54 5.16 5.80 -4.90
CA THR A 54 4.20 6.91 -4.85
C THR A 54 2.77 6.40 -4.71
N GLY A 55 2.37 5.42 -5.52
CA GLY A 55 1.05 4.77 -5.44
C GLY A 55 0.81 4.14 -4.05
N LYS A 56 1.78 3.39 -3.53
CA LYS A 56 1.71 2.82 -2.17
C LYS A 56 1.51 3.90 -1.10
N LYS A 57 2.26 5.01 -1.18
CA LYS A 57 2.13 6.12 -0.22
C LYS A 57 0.75 6.75 -0.27
N MET A 58 0.22 6.96 -1.47
CA MET A 58 -1.10 7.55 -1.70
C MET A 58 -2.21 6.69 -1.11
N HIS A 59 -2.26 5.39 -1.44
CA HIS A 59 -3.29 4.48 -0.90
C HIS A 59 -3.24 4.34 0.62
N LEU A 60 -2.04 4.26 1.21
CA LEU A 60 -1.90 4.25 2.68
C LEU A 60 -2.39 5.56 3.31
N GLN A 61 -2.19 6.69 2.64
CA GLN A 61 -2.69 7.98 3.13
C GLN A 61 -4.22 8.08 2.99
N GLU A 62 -4.79 7.60 1.89
CA GLU A 62 -6.24 7.51 1.69
C GLU A 62 -6.88 6.62 2.77
N GLY A 63 -6.28 5.46 3.06
CA GLY A 63 -6.71 4.59 4.15
C GLY A 63 -6.72 5.26 5.51
N ARG A 64 -5.65 5.99 5.85
CA ARG A 64 -5.59 6.77 7.10
C ARG A 64 -6.67 7.84 7.17
N LYS A 65 -6.89 8.59 6.07
CA LYS A 65 -7.95 9.61 6.00
C LYS A 65 -9.33 8.99 6.20
N ALA A 66 -9.60 7.86 5.56
CA ALA A 66 -10.88 7.17 5.67
C ALA A 66 -11.13 6.64 7.08
N GLN A 67 -10.11 6.08 7.75
CA GLN A 67 -10.21 5.66 9.15
C GLN A 67 -10.50 6.83 10.07
N GLN A 68 -9.75 7.94 9.96
CA GLN A 68 -9.98 9.14 10.76
C GLN A 68 -11.39 9.70 10.57
N TYR A 69 -11.89 9.69 9.33
CA TYR A 69 -13.25 10.13 9.04
C TYR A 69 -14.30 9.20 9.65
N LEU A 70 -14.09 7.87 9.59
CA LEU A 70 -14.97 6.89 10.24
C LEU A 70 -15.02 7.08 11.75
N ASP A 71 -13.87 7.31 12.40
CA ASP A 71 -13.78 7.56 13.84
C ASP A 71 -14.56 8.82 14.23
N MET A 72 -14.45 9.88 13.42
CA MET A 72 -15.22 11.12 13.61
C MET A 72 -16.73 10.88 13.44
N CYS A 73 -17.15 10.13 12.41
CA CYS A 73 -18.57 9.78 12.22
C CYS A 73 -19.12 8.95 13.38
N TRP A 74 -18.32 8.03 13.91
CA TRP A 74 -18.66 7.26 15.10
C TRP A 74 -18.89 8.17 16.31
N GLU A 75 -17.98 9.12 16.54
CA GLU A 75 -18.08 10.06 17.66
C GLU A 75 -19.34 10.94 17.55
N TYR A 76 -19.68 11.43 16.34
CA TYR A 76 -20.92 12.18 16.14
C TYR A 76 -22.17 11.34 16.41
N MET A 77 -22.20 10.09 15.95
CA MET A 77 -23.30 9.17 16.22
C MET A 77 -23.41 8.82 17.72
N ASP A 78 -22.28 8.57 18.40
CA ASP A 78 -22.28 8.24 19.83
C ASP A 78 -22.73 9.44 20.68
N ASN A 79 -22.31 10.65 20.32
CA ASN A 79 -22.75 11.88 20.99
C ASN A 79 -24.24 12.16 20.76
N SER A 80 -24.75 11.99 19.54
CA SER A 80 -26.18 12.18 19.25
C SER A 80 -27.04 11.13 19.94
N LYS A 81 -26.57 9.88 20.04
CA LYS A 81 -27.21 8.82 20.83
C LYS A 81 -27.34 9.22 22.30
N LYS A 82 -26.24 9.63 22.94
CA LYS A 82 -26.23 10.06 24.35
C LYS A 82 -27.16 11.24 24.60
N LYS A 83 -27.24 12.19 23.65
CA LYS A 83 -28.17 13.33 23.71
C LYS A 83 -29.62 12.85 23.64
N SER A 84 -29.95 12.00 22.66
CA SER A 84 -31.28 11.44 22.49
C SER A 84 -31.74 10.64 23.73
N GLU A 85 -30.86 9.84 24.32
CA GLU A 85 -31.15 9.12 25.57
C GLU A 85 -31.45 10.05 26.75
N ARG A 86 -30.75 11.19 26.85
CA ARG A 86 -31.00 12.19 27.89
C ARG A 86 -32.35 12.85 27.71
N GLU A 87 -32.65 13.32 26.50
CA GLU A 87 -33.89 14.05 26.20
C GLU A 87 -35.11 13.13 26.29
N CYS A 88 -35.01 11.86 25.90
CA CYS A 88 -36.07 10.87 26.14
C CYS A 88 -36.38 10.72 27.63
N LYS A 89 -35.36 10.63 28.48
CA LYS A 89 -35.54 10.53 29.94
C LYS A 89 -36.19 11.78 30.53
N GLU A 90 -35.92 12.95 29.97
CA GLU A 90 -36.56 14.20 30.40
C GLU A 90 -38.03 14.25 29.97
N ALA A 91 -38.34 13.83 28.74
CA ALA A 91 -39.72 13.69 28.25
C ALA A 91 -40.51 12.67 29.08
N GLU A 92 -39.94 11.51 29.40
CA GLU A 92 -40.57 10.48 30.25
C GLU A 92 -40.91 11.01 31.66
N LYS A 93 -40.02 11.83 32.25
CA LYS A 93 -40.29 12.47 33.55
C LYS A 93 -41.45 13.46 33.47
N ALA A 94 -41.49 14.29 32.42
CA ALA A 94 -42.58 15.23 32.20
C ALA A 94 -43.91 14.50 31.95
N GLN A 95 -43.87 13.41 31.18
CA GLN A 95 -45.00 12.53 30.89
C GLN A 95 -45.57 11.93 32.18
N GLN A 96 -44.73 11.34 33.04
CA GLN A 96 -45.18 10.81 34.33
C GLN A 96 -45.78 11.89 35.24
N SER A 97 -45.25 13.12 35.21
CA SER A 97 -45.80 14.23 35.99
C SER A 97 -47.18 14.64 35.50
N TYR A 98 -47.37 14.72 34.19
CA TYR A 98 -48.67 14.98 33.56
C TYR A 98 -49.67 13.87 33.91
N GLU A 99 -49.30 12.60 33.71
CA GLU A 99 -50.17 11.45 33.97
C GLU A 99 -50.58 11.36 35.45
N ARG A 100 -49.69 11.69 36.39
CA ARG A 100 -50.04 11.73 37.82
C ARG A 100 -51.11 12.78 38.12
N LEU A 101 -51.02 13.97 37.53
CA LEU A 101 -51.99 15.05 37.73
C LEU A 101 -53.31 14.78 37.01
N ASP A 102 -53.26 14.23 35.79
CA ASP A 102 -54.44 13.91 34.99
C ASP A 102 -55.30 12.80 35.64
N ASN A 103 -54.66 11.88 36.36
CA ASN A 103 -55.34 10.82 37.11
C ASN A 103 -55.72 11.22 38.55
N ASP A 104 -55.29 12.39 39.06
CA ASP A 104 -55.65 12.84 40.40
C ASP A 104 -57.05 13.45 40.41
N THR A 105 -58.00 12.75 41.04
CA THR A 105 -59.39 13.21 41.20
C THR A 105 -59.51 14.53 41.95
N ASN A 106 -58.47 14.95 42.68
CA ASN A 106 -58.44 16.21 43.43
C ASN A 106 -57.74 17.36 42.67
N ALA A 107 -57.12 17.09 41.51
CA ALA A 107 -56.42 18.11 40.74
C ALA A 107 -57.41 19.04 40.02
N THR A 108 -57.03 20.32 39.87
CA THR A 108 -57.85 21.27 39.11
C THR A 108 -57.57 21.13 37.61
N LYS A 109 -58.56 21.45 36.78
CA LYS A 109 -58.39 21.48 35.31
C LYS A 109 -57.26 22.43 34.86
N ALA A 110 -57.02 23.51 35.61
CA ALA A 110 -55.95 24.45 35.31
C ALA A 110 -54.57 23.83 35.56
N ASP A 111 -54.41 23.03 36.62
CA ASP A 111 -53.15 22.35 36.94
C ASP A 111 -52.83 21.25 35.91
N VAL A 112 -53.84 20.49 35.48
CA VAL A 112 -53.69 19.48 34.43
C VAL A 112 -53.27 20.12 33.10
N GLU A 113 -53.92 21.21 32.68
CA GLU A 113 -53.57 21.89 31.43
C GLU A 113 -52.16 22.51 31.50
N LYS A 114 -51.76 23.04 32.66
CA LYS A 114 -50.40 23.53 32.88
C LYS A 114 -49.37 22.41 32.77
N ALA A 115 -49.64 21.25 33.36
CA ALA A 115 -48.76 20.08 33.24
C ALA A 115 -48.66 19.59 31.79
N LYS A 116 -49.77 19.63 31.04
CA LYS A 116 -49.80 19.31 29.61
C LYS A 116 -48.97 20.28 28.78
N GLN A 117 -49.04 21.58 29.06
CA GLN A 117 -48.18 22.58 28.40
C GLN A 117 -46.69 22.34 28.71
N GLN A 118 -46.36 21.94 29.93
CA GLN A 118 -44.98 21.60 30.33
C GLN A 118 -44.45 20.33 29.67
N LEU A 119 -45.32 19.39 29.29
CA LEU A 119 -44.96 18.17 28.56
C LEU A 119 -44.55 18.43 27.09
N ASN A 120 -45.20 19.39 26.43
CA ASN A 120 -45.05 19.57 24.97
C ASN A 120 -43.60 19.82 24.54
N LEU A 121 -42.86 20.64 25.27
CA LEU A 121 -41.49 21.02 24.90
C LEU A 121 -40.49 19.83 25.04
N PRO A 122 -40.40 19.13 26.18
CA PRO A 122 -39.57 17.93 26.31
C PRO A 122 -39.87 16.86 25.26
N THR A 123 -41.15 16.63 24.95
CA THR A 123 -41.55 15.66 23.92
C THR A 123 -41.01 16.06 22.54
N HIS A 124 -41.19 17.32 22.15
CA HIS A 124 -40.65 17.83 20.87
C HIS A 124 -39.13 17.69 20.80
N MET A 125 -38.42 18.08 21.86
CA MET A 125 -36.96 17.97 21.92
C MET A 125 -36.49 16.52 21.78
N ALA A 126 -37.12 15.59 22.50
CA ALA A 126 -36.80 14.16 22.41
C ALA A 126 -37.02 13.60 21.01
N ASP A 127 -38.06 14.05 20.30
CA ASP A 127 -38.31 13.61 18.92
C ASP A 127 -37.30 14.19 17.94
N GLU A 128 -36.92 15.46 18.08
CA GLU A 128 -35.84 16.07 17.29
C GLU A 128 -34.50 15.37 17.48
N SER A 129 -34.10 15.05 18.72
CA SER A 129 -32.84 14.36 18.95
C SER A 129 -32.85 12.89 18.53
N LYS A 130 -33.99 12.20 18.59
CA LYS A 130 -34.13 10.86 17.97
C LYS A 130 -33.93 10.92 16.46
N ASN A 131 -34.50 11.92 15.79
CA ASN A 131 -34.34 12.11 14.35
C ASN A 131 -32.88 12.41 13.98
N GLU A 132 -32.22 13.28 14.75
CA GLU A 132 -30.78 13.55 14.57
C GLU A 132 -29.94 12.29 14.78
N TYR A 133 -30.20 11.52 15.84
CA TYR A 133 -29.50 10.25 16.07
C TYR A 133 -29.72 9.26 14.92
N ALA A 134 -30.95 9.12 14.41
CA ALA A 134 -31.25 8.26 13.27
C ALA A 134 -30.47 8.67 12.01
N ALA A 135 -30.37 9.98 11.73
CA ALA A 135 -29.59 10.50 10.61
C ALA A 135 -28.08 10.20 10.77
N GLN A 136 -27.52 10.44 11.96
CA GLN A 136 -26.10 10.15 12.23
C GLN A 136 -25.80 8.65 12.18
N LEU A 137 -26.72 7.80 12.66
CA LEU A 137 -26.58 6.34 12.58
C LEU A 137 -26.59 5.84 11.13
N GLN A 138 -27.49 6.37 10.29
CA GLN A 138 -27.51 6.04 8.86
C GLN A 138 -26.20 6.45 8.18
N ASN A 139 -25.71 7.65 8.47
CA ASN A 139 -24.44 8.15 7.94
C ASN A 139 -23.26 7.27 8.38
N PHE A 140 -23.17 6.95 9.67
CA PHE A 140 -22.12 6.08 10.21
C PHE A 140 -22.14 4.69 9.57
N ASN A 141 -23.32 4.06 9.44
CA ASN A 141 -23.44 2.75 8.79
C ASN A 141 -22.98 2.77 7.34
N SER A 142 -23.30 3.82 6.58
CA SER A 142 -22.86 4.00 5.20
C SER A 142 -21.32 4.11 5.11
N GLU A 143 -20.72 4.95 5.95
CA GLU A 143 -19.27 5.14 5.94
C GLU A 143 -18.52 3.92 6.50
N GLN A 144 -19.08 3.22 7.49
CA GLN A 144 -18.55 1.95 7.97
C GLN A 144 -18.55 0.90 6.84
N HIS A 145 -19.66 0.77 6.11
CA HIS A 145 -19.74 -0.14 4.99
C HIS A 145 -18.69 0.19 3.92
N LYS A 146 -18.61 1.46 3.52
CA LYS A 146 -17.59 1.92 2.57
C LYS A 146 -16.16 1.65 3.06
N TYR A 147 -15.87 1.87 4.33
CA TYR A 147 -14.54 1.61 4.89
C TYR A 147 -14.14 0.13 4.79
N PHE A 148 -15.02 -0.79 5.20
CA PHE A 148 -14.69 -2.22 5.23
C PHE A 148 -14.83 -2.93 3.88
N TYR A 149 -15.76 -2.50 3.02
CA TYR A 149 -16.03 -3.18 1.75
C TYR A 149 -15.39 -2.51 0.54
N VAL A 150 -14.96 -1.26 0.65
CA VAL A 150 -14.32 -0.53 -0.47
C VAL A 150 -12.87 -0.17 -0.13
N VAL A 151 -12.64 0.60 0.93
CA VAL A 151 -11.31 1.16 1.23
C VAL A 151 -10.33 0.08 1.72
N THR A 152 -10.74 -0.74 2.68
CA THR A 152 -9.89 -1.77 3.28
C THR A 152 -9.40 -2.79 2.23
N PRO A 153 -10.27 -3.36 1.36
CA PRO A 153 -9.82 -4.25 0.30
C PRO A 153 -8.87 -3.57 -0.69
N GLN A 154 -9.07 -2.30 -1.03
CA GLN A 154 -8.16 -1.57 -1.92
C GLN A 154 -6.76 -1.42 -1.32
N ILE A 155 -6.65 -1.16 -0.01
CA ILE A 155 -5.35 -1.11 0.69
C ILE A 155 -4.67 -2.49 0.63
N TYR A 156 -5.40 -3.57 0.88
CA TYR A 156 -4.83 -4.93 0.84
C TYR A 156 -4.51 -5.40 -0.58
N LYS A 157 -5.25 -4.93 -1.60
CA LYS A 157 -4.95 -5.19 -3.00
C LYS A 157 -3.60 -4.63 -3.44
N GLN A 158 -2.99 -3.72 -2.66
CA GLN A 158 -1.59 -3.33 -2.83
C GLN A 158 -0.61 -4.53 -2.71
N GLN A 159 -0.98 -5.63 -2.04
CA GLN A 159 -0.17 -6.86 -2.05
C GLN A 159 -0.10 -7.49 -3.45
N GLU A 160 -1.13 -7.31 -4.29
CA GLU A 160 -1.14 -7.76 -5.69
C GLU A 160 -0.18 -6.91 -6.55
N MET A 161 0.03 -5.63 -6.20
CA MET A 161 1.06 -4.79 -6.82
C MET A 161 2.48 -5.29 -6.52
N ASP A 162 2.70 -5.94 -5.36
CA ASP A 162 3.98 -6.59 -5.05
C ASP A 162 4.21 -7.84 -5.92
N GLU A 163 3.14 -8.54 -6.34
CA GLU A 163 3.23 -9.63 -7.33
C GLU A 163 3.54 -9.10 -8.73
N GLN A 164 2.89 -8.00 -9.15
CA GLN A 164 3.19 -7.35 -10.42
C GLN A 164 4.63 -6.83 -10.48
N ARG A 165 5.18 -6.37 -9.35
CA ARG A 165 6.60 -6.01 -9.22
C ARG A 165 7.51 -7.19 -9.55
N LYS A 166 7.19 -8.38 -9.04
CA LYS A 166 7.97 -9.60 -9.32
C LYS A 166 7.97 -9.94 -10.81
N ILE A 167 6.82 -9.81 -11.47
CA ILE A 167 6.69 -10.04 -12.92
C ILE A 167 7.53 -9.02 -13.69
N LYS A 168 7.43 -7.73 -13.38
CA LYS A 168 8.21 -6.67 -14.05
C LYS A 168 9.72 -6.88 -13.89
N LEU A 169 10.19 -7.22 -12.69
CA LEU A 169 11.60 -7.56 -12.45
C LEU A 169 12.05 -8.77 -13.27
N THR A 170 11.22 -9.82 -13.34
CA THR A 170 11.52 -11.02 -14.13
C THR A 170 11.62 -10.71 -15.62
N ILE A 171 10.76 -9.83 -16.14
CA ILE A 171 10.83 -9.39 -17.55
C ILE A 171 12.11 -8.59 -17.80
N SER A 172 12.47 -7.66 -16.91
CA SER A 172 13.71 -6.89 -17.00
C SER A 172 14.95 -7.79 -16.98
N ASP A 173 14.98 -8.82 -16.12
CA ASP A 173 16.05 -9.82 -16.10
C ASP A 173 16.14 -10.63 -17.42
N GLY A 174 14.98 -10.89 -18.04
CA GLY A 174 14.88 -11.51 -19.37
C GLY A 174 15.49 -10.64 -20.48
N THR A 175 15.21 -9.33 -20.46
CA THR A 175 15.77 -8.35 -21.42
C THR A 175 17.31 -8.25 -21.30
N ILE A 176 17.83 -8.29 -20.07
CA ILE A 176 19.28 -8.35 -19.81
C ILE A 176 19.90 -9.66 -20.34
N SER A 177 19.14 -10.76 -20.30
CA SER A 177 19.62 -12.06 -20.78
C SER A 177 19.61 -12.17 -22.30
N ALA A 178 18.65 -11.56 -22.98
CA ALA A 178 18.50 -11.57 -24.44
C ALA A 178 19.57 -10.72 -25.16
N SER A 179 19.87 -9.53 -24.63
CA SER A 179 20.93 -8.64 -25.13
C SER A 179 22.33 -9.25 -25.05
N LYS A 180 22.52 -10.27 -24.20
CA LYS A 180 23.76 -11.04 -24.10
C LYS A 180 23.96 -12.03 -25.25
N GLN A 181 22.90 -12.39 -25.97
CA GLN A 181 22.90 -13.43 -27.00
C GLN A 181 23.19 -12.89 -28.41
N GLU A 182 22.93 -11.60 -28.68
CA GLU A 182 23.22 -11.00 -29.99
C GLU A 182 24.70 -10.58 -30.16
N GLY A 183 25.46 -10.44 -29.06
CA GLY A 183 26.88 -10.05 -29.09
C GLY A 183 27.90 -11.19 -29.24
N GLY A 184 27.51 -12.38 -29.74
CA GLY A 184 28.37 -13.56 -29.66
C GLY A 184 28.20 -14.58 -30.77
N LYS A 185 28.74 -14.31 -31.96
CA LYS A 185 29.13 -15.35 -32.91
C LYS A 185 30.64 -15.29 -33.12
N MET A 186 31.37 -15.77 -32.12
CA MET A 186 32.80 -16.08 -32.22
C MET A 186 32.92 -17.60 -32.19
N ASP A 187 33.47 -18.18 -33.27
CA ASP A 187 33.59 -19.62 -33.46
C ASP A 187 34.30 -20.31 -32.29
N ALA A 188 33.61 -21.27 -31.69
CA ALA A 188 34.12 -22.09 -30.60
C ALA A 188 35.11 -23.13 -31.14
N LYS A 189 36.42 -22.90 -30.92
CA LYS A 189 37.41 -23.97 -30.95
C LYS A 189 37.87 -24.28 -29.53
N SER A 190 37.67 -25.54 -29.17
CA SER A 190 37.80 -26.13 -27.84
C SER A 190 39.20 -26.00 -27.22
N THR A 191 39.24 -25.72 -25.92
CA THR A 191 40.23 -26.34 -25.02
C THR A 191 39.60 -26.63 -23.65
N VAL A 192 39.87 -27.85 -23.18
CA VAL A 192 39.42 -28.46 -21.92
C VAL A 192 40.19 -27.86 -20.74
N GLY A 193 39.51 -27.55 -19.63
CA GLY A 193 40.19 -27.06 -18.41
C GLY A 193 39.36 -27.05 -17.13
N LYS A 194 39.38 -28.19 -16.41
CA LYS A 194 39.25 -28.40 -14.95
C LYS A 194 38.38 -27.46 -14.09
N ALA A 195 37.35 -28.07 -13.49
CA ALA A 195 36.66 -27.58 -12.30
C ALA A 195 37.61 -27.31 -11.13
N LYS A 196 37.52 -26.11 -10.53
CA LYS A 196 38.03 -25.83 -9.17
C LYS A 196 37.12 -24.86 -8.41
N GLY A 197 37.05 -25.14 -7.10
CA GLY A 197 36.17 -24.60 -6.07
C GLY A 197 35.91 -23.10 -6.06
N LYS A 198 34.69 -22.77 -5.63
CA LYS A 198 34.23 -21.44 -5.25
C LYS A 198 35.06 -20.93 -4.06
N MET A 199 35.91 -19.93 -4.28
CA MET A 199 36.46 -19.09 -3.21
C MET A 199 35.72 -17.75 -3.20
N TRP A 200 35.08 -17.43 -2.08
CA TRP A 200 34.51 -16.10 -1.82
C TRP A 200 35.64 -15.19 -1.35
N LEU A 201 35.92 -14.10 -2.08
CA LEU A 201 37.05 -13.22 -1.78
C LEU A 201 36.70 -11.92 -1.03
N PHE A 202 35.43 -11.60 -0.80
CA PHE A 202 35.05 -10.50 0.09
C PHE A 202 33.68 -10.78 0.73
N GLY A 203 33.60 -10.76 2.06
CA GLY A 203 32.34 -10.81 2.82
C GLY A 203 32.20 -12.01 3.76
N GLU A 204 31.85 -11.74 5.01
CA GLU A 204 31.72 -12.71 6.11
C GLU A 204 30.79 -13.91 5.81
N LYS A 205 31.07 -15.06 6.45
CA LYS A 205 30.18 -16.23 6.43
C LYS A 205 28.77 -15.84 6.90
N PRO A 206 27.69 -16.23 6.20
CA PRO A 206 26.34 -16.01 6.72
C PRO A 206 26.16 -16.82 8.01
N LYS A 207 25.84 -16.13 9.11
CA LYS A 207 25.29 -16.77 10.32
C LYS A 207 23.95 -17.38 9.92
N GLY A 208 23.75 -18.65 10.26
CA GLY A 208 22.46 -19.33 10.07
C GLY A 208 21.32 -18.59 10.77
N PRO A 209 20.06 -18.82 10.36
CA PRO A 209 18.92 -18.08 10.88
C PRO A 209 18.85 -18.21 12.41
N ALA A 210 18.71 -17.07 13.08
CA ALA A 210 18.45 -17.03 14.51
C ALA A 210 17.11 -17.73 14.80
N LEU A 211 17.06 -18.49 15.89
CA LEU A 211 15.83 -19.11 16.37
C LEU A 211 14.80 -18.00 16.62
N GLU A 212 13.71 -17.98 15.85
CA GLU A 212 12.67 -16.95 15.96
C GLU A 212 11.88 -17.14 17.27
N ASP A 213 11.83 -16.08 18.09
CA ASP A 213 11.07 -16.07 19.34
C ASP A 213 9.60 -15.70 19.07
N PHE A 214 8.74 -16.72 19.08
CA PHE A 214 7.29 -16.60 18.87
C PHE A 214 6.50 -16.36 20.18
N SER A 215 7.16 -15.87 21.22
CA SER A 215 6.55 -15.58 22.53
C SER A 215 5.39 -14.58 22.46
N HIS A 216 5.31 -13.78 21.39
CA HIS A 216 4.29 -12.77 21.13
C HIS A 216 3.01 -13.30 20.43
N LEU A 217 2.99 -14.55 19.97
CA LEU A 217 1.84 -15.11 19.24
C LEU A 217 0.89 -15.92 20.14
N PRO A 218 -0.42 -16.01 19.81
CA PRO A 218 -1.38 -16.86 20.51
C PRO A 218 -0.95 -18.34 20.52
N PRO A 219 -1.31 -19.15 21.54
CA PRO A 219 -0.80 -20.51 21.72
C PRO A 219 -0.98 -21.42 20.51
N GLU A 220 -2.10 -21.24 19.79
CA GLU A 220 -2.53 -22.04 18.65
C GLU A 220 -1.62 -21.88 17.41
N GLN A 221 -0.84 -20.79 17.34
CA GLN A 221 0.00 -20.47 16.18
C GLN A 221 1.47 -20.84 16.36
N ARG A 222 1.90 -21.26 17.55
CA ARG A 222 3.32 -21.51 17.87
C ARG A 222 3.89 -22.81 17.27
N HIS A 223 3.04 -23.72 16.79
CA HIS A 223 3.43 -25.10 16.43
C HIS A 223 3.54 -25.38 14.93
N LYS A 224 3.38 -24.39 14.04
CA LYS A 224 3.56 -24.61 12.60
C LYS A 224 5.00 -24.30 12.19
N LYS A 225 5.82 -25.34 12.19
CA LYS A 225 7.17 -25.34 11.61
C LYS A 225 7.06 -25.27 10.08
N LEU A 226 7.63 -24.23 9.49
CA LEU A 226 8.11 -24.23 8.10
C LEU A 226 9.64 -24.27 8.16
#